data_AF-V1HER0-F1
#
_entry.id   AF-V1HER0-F1
#
_cell.length_a   1.000
_cell.length_b   1.000
_cell.length_c   1.000
_cell.angle_alpha   90.00
_cell.angle_beta   90.00
_cell.angle_gamma   90.00
#
_symmetry.space_group_name_H-M   'P 1'
#
loop_
_entity.id
_entity.type
_entity.pdbx_description
1 polymer ?
#
loop_
_entity_poly.entity_id
_entity_poly.type
_entity_poly.pdbx_seq_one_letter_code
_entity_poly.pdbx_strand_id
1 'polypeptide(L)'
;MKDWAEVVNIKLHYLPPYSPNLNPIERMWKLMNEHARNNRYFSSTREFRDVISAFFSHTLPGMAGTLASRINDHFQILKPAS
;
A
#
# COMPACT_ATOMS: atom_id res chain seq x y z
N MET A 1 -1.86 -21.89 5.36
CA MET A 1 -2.24 -20.57 4.78
C MET A 1 -3.06 -20.76 3.51
N LYS A 2 -2.60 -21.56 2.53
CA LYS A 2 -3.41 -21.99 1.38
C LYS A 2 -4.73 -22.65 1.79
N ASP A 3 -4.64 -23.63 2.68
CA ASP A 3 -5.81 -24.41 3.14
C ASP A 3 -6.86 -23.52 3.80
N TRP A 4 -6.43 -22.47 4.50
CA TRP A 4 -7.34 -21.50 5.10
C TRP A 4 -7.97 -20.59 4.05
N ALA A 5 -7.19 -20.13 3.08
CA ALA A 5 -7.69 -19.31 1.97
C ALA A 5 -8.75 -20.06 1.13
N GLU A 6 -8.60 -21.39 0.96
CA GLU A 6 -9.59 -22.24 0.32
C GLU A 6 -10.89 -22.31 1.13
N VAL A 7 -10.79 -22.49 2.46
CA VAL A 7 -11.96 -22.50 3.36
C VAL A 7 -12.73 -21.18 3.33
N VAL A 8 -12.04 -20.04 3.20
CA VAL A 8 -12.67 -18.71 3.17
C VAL A 8 -12.89 -18.15 1.76
N ASN A 9 -12.72 -18.96 0.72
CA ASN A 9 -12.94 -18.58 -0.68
C ASN A 9 -12.10 -17.35 -1.13
N ILE A 10 -10.86 -17.25 -0.66
CA ILE A 10 -9.90 -16.22 -1.08
C ILE A 10 -8.99 -16.79 -2.17
N LYS A 11 -8.98 -16.12 -3.34
CA LYS A 11 -8.05 -16.45 -4.43
C LYS A 11 -6.68 -15.83 -4.18
N LEU A 12 -5.65 -16.66 -4.13
CA LEU A 12 -4.25 -16.20 -4.00
C LEU A 12 -3.68 -15.83 -5.38
N HIS A 13 -3.17 -14.61 -5.49
CA HIS A 13 -2.45 -14.13 -6.67
C HIS A 13 -0.95 -14.12 -6.37
N TYR A 14 -0.19 -14.94 -7.10
CA TYR A 14 1.26 -15.02 -6.95
C TYR A 14 1.94 -13.99 -7.83
N LEU A 15 2.88 -13.24 -7.24
CA LEU A 15 3.72 -12.30 -7.95
C LEU A 15 5.07 -12.94 -8.28
N PRO A 16 5.69 -12.59 -9.42
CA PRO A 16 7.06 -12.99 -9.71
C PRO A 16 8.03 -12.45 -8.64
N PRO A 17 9.14 -13.16 -8.39
CA PRO A 17 10.13 -12.75 -7.41
C PRO A 17 10.67 -11.35 -7.74
N TYR A 18 11.01 -10.58 -6.69
CA TYR A 18 11.61 -9.24 -6.79
C TYR A 18 10.82 -8.23 -7.64
N SER A 19 9.49 -8.35 -7.71
CA SER A 19 8.62 -7.46 -8.50
C SER A 19 7.74 -6.57 -7.62
N PRO A 20 8.31 -5.69 -6.76
CA PRO A 20 7.54 -4.82 -5.88
C PRO A 20 6.67 -3.83 -6.66
N ASN A 21 7.06 -3.49 -7.89
CA ASN A 21 6.27 -2.64 -8.79
C ASN A 21 4.88 -3.23 -9.10
N LEU A 22 4.74 -4.56 -9.06
CA LEU A 22 3.48 -5.28 -9.29
C LEU A 22 2.64 -5.45 -8.03
N ASN A 23 3.17 -5.10 -6.85
CA ASN A 23 2.46 -5.27 -5.58
C ASN A 23 1.68 -3.99 -5.22
N PRO A 24 0.33 -3.99 -5.27
CA PRO A 24 -0.46 -2.79 -5.01
C PRO A 24 -0.25 -2.20 -3.60
N ILE A 25 0.14 -3.02 -2.63
CA ILE A 25 0.38 -2.55 -1.25
C ILE A 25 1.55 -1.55 -1.19
N GLU A 26 2.55 -1.68 -2.06
CA GLU A 26 3.70 -0.77 -2.11
C GLU A 26 3.26 0.64 -2.54
N ARG A 27 2.28 0.73 -3.45
CA ARG A 27 1.69 2.01 -3.87
C ARG A 27 0.90 2.65 -2.73
N MET A 28 0.14 1.84 -1.97
CA MET A 28 -0.56 2.30 -0.78
C MET A 28 0.42 2.81 0.28
N TRP A 29 1.51 2.08 0.53
CA TRP A 29 2.55 2.51 1.48
C TRP A 29 3.24 3.80 1.06
N LYS A 30 3.51 3.98 -0.23
CA LYS A 30 4.03 5.24 -0.75
C LYS A 30 3.07 6.41 -0.46
N LEU A 31 1.78 6.24 -0.75
CA LEU A 31 0.76 7.25 -0.49
C LEU A 31 0.64 7.58 1.01
N MET A 32 0.61 6.55 1.85
CA MET A 32 0.61 6.69 3.31
C MET A 32 1.85 7.45 3.79
N ASN A 33 3.03 7.10 3.30
CA ASN A 33 4.27 7.79 3.68
C ASN A 33 4.23 9.27 3.29
N GLU A 34 3.77 9.60 2.08
CA GLU A 34 3.63 11.00 1.61
C GLU A 34 2.75 11.85 2.53
N HIS A 35 1.65 11.30 3.07
CA HIS A 35 0.69 12.05 3.88
C HIS A 35 0.94 11.98 5.38
N ALA A 36 1.39 10.83 5.87
CA ALA A 36 1.42 10.52 7.29
C ALA A 36 2.84 10.60 7.86
N ARG A 37 3.87 10.20 7.11
CA ARG A 37 5.21 9.93 7.65
C ARG A 37 6.31 10.88 7.19
N ASN A 38 6.30 11.27 5.91
CA ASN A 38 7.38 12.05 5.32
C ASN A 38 7.53 13.40 6.04
N ASN A 39 8.78 13.81 6.28
CA ASN A 39 9.13 15.08 6.93
C ASN A 39 8.56 15.27 8.35
N ARG A 40 8.20 14.18 9.04
CA ARG A 40 7.70 14.21 10.42
C ARG A 40 8.55 13.33 11.32
N TYR A 41 8.89 13.85 12.49
CA TYR A 41 9.50 13.09 13.57
C TYR A 41 8.39 12.64 14.54
N PHE A 42 8.49 11.40 15.02
CA PHE A 42 7.58 10.84 16.01
C PHE A 42 8.36 10.56 17.28
N SER A 43 7.91 11.14 18.38
CA SER A 43 8.52 11.02 19.70
C SER A 43 8.21 9.69 20.38
N SER A 44 7.13 9.02 19.96
CA SER A 44 6.71 7.74 20.52
C SER A 44 6.07 6.82 19.47
N THR A 45 6.11 5.52 19.74
CA THR A 45 5.40 4.52 18.94
C THR A 45 3.88 4.74 18.93
N ARG A 46 3.32 5.31 20.01
CA ARG A 46 1.89 5.63 20.08
C ARG A 46 1.53 6.73 19.08
N GLU A 47 2.28 7.82 19.09
CA GLU A 47 2.09 8.93 18.16
C GLU A 47 2.17 8.46 16.70
N PHE A 48 3.15 7.61 16.40
CA PHE A 48 3.27 7.00 15.07
C PHE A 48 2.02 6.21 14.70
N ARG A 49 1.54 5.31 15.57
CA ARG A 49 0.34 4.51 15.32
C ARG A 49 -0.91 5.35 15.14
N ASP A 50 -1.08 6.38 15.96
CA ASP A 50 -2.24 7.27 15.92
C ASP A 50 -2.30 8.02 14.58
N VAL A 51 -1.15 8.49 14.07
CA VAL A 51 -1.06 9.17 12.78
C VAL A 51 -1.33 8.22 11.60
N ILE A 52 -0.83 6.98 11.65
CA ILE A 52 -1.15 5.97 10.64
C ILE A 52 -2.64 5.62 10.67
N SER A 53 -3.23 5.44 11.86
CA SER A 53 -4.66 5.15 12.01
C SER A 53 -5.54 6.29 11.47
N ALA A 54 -5.17 7.54 11.77
CA ALA A 54 -5.86 8.72 11.26
C ALA A 54 -5.78 8.81 9.73
N PHE A 55 -4.64 8.45 9.12
CA PHE A 55 -4.51 8.38 7.67
C PHE A 55 -5.55 7.44 7.05
N PHE A 56 -5.68 6.20 7.56
CA PHE A 56 -6.64 5.24 7.02
C PHE A 56 -8.10 5.61 7.31
N SER A 57 -8.37 6.28 8.43
CA SER A 57 -9.73 6.59 8.88
C SER A 57 -10.30 7.88 8.27
N HIS A 58 -9.45 8.86 7.97
CA HIS A 58 -9.89 10.21 7.56
C HIS A 58 -9.28 10.66 6.24
N THR A 59 -7.96 10.53 6.09
CA THR A 59 -7.25 11.04 4.91
C THR A 59 -7.52 10.20 3.67
N LEU A 60 -7.46 8.87 3.81
CA LEU A 60 -7.66 7.94 2.70
C LEU A 60 -9.08 8.03 2.11
N PRO A 61 -10.18 8.01 2.91
CA PRO A 61 -11.53 8.19 2.37
C PRO A 61 -11.73 9.57 1.72
N GLY A 62 -11.14 10.63 2.28
CA GLY A 62 -11.20 11.98 1.70
C GLY A 62 -10.55 12.10 0.32
N MET A 63 -9.61 11.22 0.00
CA MET A 63 -8.93 11.16 -1.30
C MET A 63 -9.42 10.01 -2.19
N ALA A 64 -10.53 9.34 -1.84
CA ALA A 64 -11.03 8.19 -2.58
C ALA A 64 -11.21 8.47 -4.08
N GLY A 65 -11.65 9.69 -4.43
CA GLY A 65 -11.84 10.11 -5.83
C GLY A 65 -10.54 10.17 -6.65
N THR A 66 -9.39 10.38 -6.02
CA THR A 66 -8.07 10.39 -6.70
C THR A 66 -7.33 9.07 -6.54
N LEU A 67 -7.82 8.16 -5.69
CA LEU A 67 -7.17 6.90 -5.39
C LEU A 67 -7.06 6.00 -6.63
N ALA A 68 -8.09 6.00 -7.48
CA ALA A 68 -8.12 5.22 -8.71
C ALA A 68 -6.99 5.58 -9.70
N SER A 69 -6.50 6.83 -9.70
CA SER A 69 -5.37 7.21 -10.56
C SER A 69 -4.01 6.87 -9.94
N ARG A 70 -3.94 6.68 -8.62
CA ARG A 70 -2.71 6.42 -7.86
C ARG A 70 -2.49 4.93 -7.58
N ILE A 71 -3.55 4.18 -7.35
CA ILE A 71 -3.55 2.75 -7.01
C ILE A 71 -4.33 2.01 -8.11
N ASN A 72 -3.75 1.97 -9.32
CA ASN A 72 -4.28 1.23 -10.46
C ASN A 72 -3.37 0.05 -10.88
N ASP A 73 -3.80 -0.69 -11.88
CA ASP A 73 -3.05 -1.80 -12.48
C ASP A 73 -2.19 -1.37 -13.68
N HIS A 74 -2.03 -0.06 -13.90
CA HIS A 74 -1.05 0.45 -14.87
C HIS A 74 0.34 0.35 -14.25
N PHE A 75 0.89 -0.87 -14.28
CA PHE A 75 2.24 -1.16 -13.78
C PHE A 75 3.31 -0.61 -14.72
N GLN A 76 4.33 0.01 -14.15
CA GLN A 76 5.48 0.45 -14.93
C GLN A 76 6.24 -0.78 -15.45
N ILE A 77 6.44 -0.82 -16.77
CA ILE A 77 7.31 -1.81 -17.41
C ILE A 77 8.75 -1.34 -17.21
N LEU A 78 9.52 -2.10 -16.42
CA LEU A 78 10.95 -1.83 -16.21
C LEU A 78 11.74 -2.38 -17.38
N LYS A 79 12.67 -1.59 -17.93
CA LYS A 79 13.64 -2.09 -18.90
C LYS A 79 14.68 -2.94 -18.16
N PRO A 80 15.08 -4.10 -18.69
CA PRO A 80 16.15 -4.89 -18.09
C PRO A 80 17.44 -4.07 -18.04
N ALA A 81 18.16 -4.15 -16.92
CA ALA A 81 19.51 -3.62 -16.84
C ALA A 81 20.40 -4.43 -17.80
N SER A 82 21.06 -3.74 -18.74
CA SER A 82 22.01 -4.33 -19.68
C SER A 82 23.25 -4.88 -18.98
#